data_AF-A0A1I3UZL0-F1
#
_entry.id   AF-A0A1I3UZL0-F1
#
_cell.length_a   1.000
_cell.length_b   1.000
_cell.length_c   1.000
_cell.angle_alpha   90.00
_cell.angle_beta   90.00
_cell.angle_gamma   90.00
#
_symmetry.space_group_name_H-M   'P 1'
#
loop_
_entity.id
_entity.type
_entity.pdbx_description
1 polymer ?
#
loop_
_entity_poly.entity_id
_entity_poly.type
_entity_poly.pdbx_seq_one_letter_code
_entity_poly.pdbx_strand_id
1 'polypeptide(L)'
;MTGIELIAKERQHQIDKHGFTGEHHANHPEWYDDNQMIDAASLLVEPDISGNVWYPKNWDSHWFYDLCRRSHKERLIIAGALIASEIDRLNNLENEQHN
;
A
#
# COMPACT_ATOMS: atom_id res chain seq x y z
N MET A 1 -2.59 21.47 -2.93
CA MET A 1 -2.39 20.25 -2.14
C MET A 1 -0.89 20.05 -1.94
N THR A 2 -0.46 19.84 -0.70
CA THR A 2 0.90 19.44 -0.32
C THR A 2 1.09 17.93 -0.53
N GLY A 3 2.33 17.43 -0.41
CA GLY A 3 2.61 15.99 -0.56
C GLY A 3 1.83 15.13 0.44
N ILE A 4 1.78 15.56 1.71
CA ILE A 4 1.05 14.84 2.76
C ILE A 4 -0.47 14.83 2.51
N GLU A 5 -1.04 15.94 2.00
CA GLU A 5 -2.46 16.01 1.64
C GLU A 5 -2.81 15.07 0.47
N LEU A 6 -1.89 14.89 -0.49
CA LEU A 6 -2.08 13.95 -1.60
C LEU A 6 -2.05 12.49 -1.13
N ILE A 7 -1.12 12.15 -0.23
CA ILE A 7 -1.04 10.82 0.37
C ILE A 7 -2.30 10.52 1.21
N ALA A 8 -2.72 11.46 2.05
CA ALA A 8 -3.94 11.33 2.84
C ALA A 8 -5.17 11.11 1.97
N LYS A 9 -5.28 11.86 0.85
CA LYS A 9 -6.37 11.69 -0.11
C LYS A 9 -6.35 10.31 -0.78
N GLU A 10 -5.19 9.82 -1.21
CA GLU A 10 -5.07 8.49 -1.82
C GLU A 10 -5.38 7.38 -0.82
N ARG A 11 -4.91 7.52 0.43
CA ARG A 11 -5.24 6.58 1.51
C ARG A 11 -6.74 6.51 1.75
N GLN A 12 -7.41 7.66 1.84
CA GLN A 12 -8.87 7.70 1.97
C GLN A 12 -9.58 7.04 0.79
N HIS A 13 -9.09 7.28 -0.43
CA HIS A 13 -9.65 6.63 -1.63
C HIS A 13 -9.51 5.10 -1.60
N GLN A 14 -8.41 4.55 -1.09
CA GLN A 14 -8.24 3.10 -0.90
C GLN A 14 -9.28 2.53 0.08
N ILE A 15 -9.57 3.25 1.18
CA ILE A 15 -10.60 2.87 2.15
C ILE A 15 -11.98 2.90 1.49
N ASP A 16 -12.35 4.04 0.90
CA ASP A 16 -13.70 4.28 0.40
C ASP A 16 -14.07 3.35 -0.75
N LYS A 17 -13.11 3.08 -1.65
CA LYS A 17 -13.36 2.31 -2.87
C LYS A 17 -13.19 0.81 -2.69
N HIS A 18 -12.20 0.39 -1.91
CA HIS A 18 -11.77 -1.00 -1.83
C HIS A 18 -12.01 -1.63 -0.46
N GLY A 19 -12.39 -0.84 0.55
CA GLY A 19 -12.59 -1.35 1.92
C GLY A 19 -11.28 -1.73 2.62
N PHE A 20 -10.14 -1.24 2.12
CA PHE A 20 -8.80 -1.54 2.64
C PHE A 20 -8.51 -0.77 3.93
N THR A 21 -9.26 -1.12 4.99
CA THR A 21 -9.03 -0.61 6.36
C THR A 21 -7.89 -1.36 7.04
N GLY A 22 -7.29 -0.78 8.08
CA GLY A 22 -6.30 -1.50 8.87
C GLY A 22 -6.87 -2.79 9.50
N GLU A 23 -8.16 -2.81 9.83
CA GLU A 23 -8.87 -3.99 10.35
C GLU A 23 -9.03 -5.06 9.27
N HIS A 24 -9.36 -4.67 8.04
CA HIS A 24 -9.37 -5.59 6.89
C HIS A 24 -7.97 -6.20 6.70
N HIS A 25 -6.92 -5.40 6.80
CA HIS A 25 -5.56 -5.90 6.66
C HIS A 25 -5.14 -6.85 7.79
N ALA A 26 -5.53 -6.56 9.04
CA ALA A 26 -5.24 -7.44 10.18
C ALA A 26 -5.98 -8.79 10.08
N ASN A 27 -7.20 -8.79 9.54
CA ASN A 27 -8.02 -9.99 9.39
C ASN A 27 -7.73 -10.82 8.13
N HIS A 28 -6.87 -10.33 7.22
CA HIS A 28 -6.47 -11.02 5.99
C HIS A 28 -4.94 -11.21 5.89
N PRO A 29 -4.33 -11.97 6.82
CA PRO A 29 -2.88 -12.15 6.87
C PRO A 29 -2.31 -12.77 5.59
N GLU A 30 -3.11 -13.50 4.81
CA GLU A 30 -2.75 -14.06 3.52
C GLU A 30 -2.31 -13.01 2.47
N TRP A 31 -2.71 -11.75 2.65
CA TRP A 31 -2.45 -10.64 1.73
C TRP A 31 -1.60 -9.52 2.32
N TYR A 32 -1.43 -9.48 3.66
CA TYR A 32 -0.93 -8.29 4.36
C TYR A 32 0.06 -8.54 5.52
N ASP A 33 0.36 -9.79 5.89
CA ASP A 33 1.23 -10.10 7.06
C ASP A 33 2.68 -10.52 6.70
N ASP A 34 3.04 -10.53 5.42
CA ASP A 34 4.38 -10.88 4.91
C ASP A 34 5.01 -9.70 4.17
N ASN A 35 4.96 -8.50 4.79
CA ASN A 35 5.53 -7.24 4.29
C ASN A 35 5.05 -6.77 2.90
N GLN A 36 3.93 -7.28 2.39
CA GLN A 36 3.45 -7.01 1.02
C GLN A 36 3.26 -5.51 0.74
N MET A 37 2.78 -4.74 1.74
CA MET A 37 2.62 -3.29 1.63
C MET A 37 3.95 -2.57 1.46
N ILE A 38 4.98 -3.01 2.18
CA ILE A 38 6.32 -2.45 2.14
C ILE A 38 7.04 -2.84 0.85
N ASP A 39 6.91 -4.08 0.41
CA ASP A 39 7.46 -4.55 -0.87
C ASP A 39 6.87 -3.75 -2.03
N ALA A 40 5.54 -3.57 -2.03
CA ALA A 40 4.85 -2.75 -3.03
C ALA A 40 5.33 -1.29 -3.02
N ALA A 41 5.38 -0.67 -1.84
CA ALA A 41 5.83 0.71 -1.71
C ALA A 41 7.28 0.89 -2.17
N SER A 42 8.16 -0.06 -1.82
CA SER A 42 9.59 -0.01 -2.16
C SER A 42 9.80 -0.03 -3.67
N LEU A 43 9.05 -0.84 -4.41
CA LEU A 43 9.14 -0.82 -5.87
C LEU A 43 8.57 0.46 -6.48
N LEU A 44 7.47 0.98 -5.91
CA LEU A 44 6.82 2.17 -6.44
C LEU A 44 7.65 3.45 -6.25
N VAL A 45 8.53 3.51 -5.25
CA VAL A 45 9.44 4.67 -5.09
C VAL A 45 10.60 4.70 -6.08
N GLU A 46 10.92 3.58 -6.74
CA GLU A 46 12.05 3.51 -7.66
C GLU A 46 11.91 4.53 -8.81
N PRO A 47 12.94 5.34 -9.09
CA PRO A 47 12.86 6.36 -10.14
C PRO A 47 12.70 5.73 -11.53
N ASP A 48 13.31 4.57 -11.76
CA ASP A 48 13.18 3.79 -12.98
C ASP A 48 12.80 2.34 -12.67
N ILE A 49 11.57 1.97 -12.98
CA ILE A 49 11.11 0.58 -12.91
C ILE A 49 11.41 -0.07 -14.27
N SER A 50 12.68 -0.34 -14.55
CA SER A 50 13.13 -1.04 -15.76
C SER A 50 13.71 -2.41 -15.39
N GLY A 51 12.92 -3.48 -15.60
CA GLY A 51 13.37 -4.85 -15.31
C GLY A 51 12.26 -5.80 -14.89
N ASN A 52 12.65 -6.90 -14.23
CA ASN A 52 11.72 -7.86 -13.63
C ASN A 52 11.03 -7.20 -12.43
N VAL A 53 9.81 -6.72 -12.65
CA VAL A 53 8.90 -6.24 -11.61
C VAL A 53 8.48 -7.44 -10.76
N TRP A 54 8.87 -7.43 -9.49
CA TRP A 54 8.35 -8.36 -8.50
C TRP A 54 7.13 -7.72 -7.86
N TYR A 55 6.02 -8.45 -7.82
CA TYR A 55 4.79 -8.00 -7.17
C TYR A 55 4.59 -8.78 -5.87
N PRO A 56 3.90 -8.21 -4.87
CA PRO A 56 3.69 -8.91 -3.62
C PRO A 56 2.94 -10.22 -3.81
N LYS A 57 3.25 -11.19 -2.96
CA LYS A 57 2.60 -12.49 -2.99
C LYS A 57 1.09 -12.34 -2.89
N ASN A 58 0.34 -13.11 -3.69
CA ASN A 58 -1.12 -13.12 -3.74
C ASN A 58 -1.79 -11.83 -4.24
N TRP A 59 -1.02 -10.85 -4.74
CA TRP A 59 -1.59 -9.69 -5.42
C TRP A 59 -1.87 -10.00 -6.88
N ASP A 60 -2.89 -9.33 -7.45
CA ASP A 60 -3.13 -9.37 -8.88
C ASP A 60 -1.97 -8.68 -9.61
N SER A 61 -1.24 -9.47 -10.40
CA SER A 61 -0.05 -9.00 -11.09
C SER A 61 -0.38 -7.91 -12.11
N HIS A 62 -1.47 -8.04 -12.86
CA HIS A 62 -1.88 -7.04 -13.87
C HIS A 62 -2.19 -5.70 -13.22
N TRP A 63 -2.96 -5.73 -12.13
CA TRP A 63 -3.27 -4.54 -11.35
C TRP A 63 -2.00 -3.86 -10.82
N PHE A 64 -1.05 -4.63 -10.30
CA PHE A 64 0.21 -4.07 -9.80
C PHE A 64 1.09 -3.51 -10.91
N TYR A 65 1.19 -4.18 -12.06
CA TYR A 65 1.86 -3.65 -13.26
C TYR A 65 1.26 -2.32 -13.72
N ASP A 66 -0.06 -2.15 -13.65
CA ASP A 66 -0.71 -0.90 -13.98
C ASP A 66 -0.36 0.24 -13.02
N LEU A 67 -0.08 -0.05 -11.73
CA LEU A 67 0.47 0.95 -10.80
C LEU A 67 1.88 1.36 -11.19
N CYS A 68 2.75 0.40 -11.54
CA CYS A 68 4.13 0.66 -11.94
C CYS A 68 4.25 1.53 -13.20
N ARG A 69 3.24 1.52 -14.07
CA ARG A 69 3.20 2.32 -15.31
C ARG A 69 2.73 3.76 -15.12
N ARG A 70 2.29 4.13 -13.91
CA ARG A 70 1.86 5.50 -13.61
C ARG A 70 3.06 6.45 -13.55
N SER A 71 2.77 7.75 -13.58
CA SER A 71 3.81 8.76 -13.44
C SER A 71 4.54 8.59 -12.11
N HIS A 72 5.85 8.92 -12.07
CA HIS A 72 6.64 8.78 -10.85
C HIS A 72 5.99 9.48 -9.64
N LYS A 73 5.42 10.67 -9.85
CA LYS A 73 4.68 11.39 -8.80
C LYS A 73 3.48 10.59 -8.28
N GLU A 74 2.67 10.01 -9.16
CA GLU A 74 1.53 9.17 -8.73
C GLU A 74 2.00 7.94 -7.97
N ARG A 75 3.09 7.30 -8.42
CA ARG A 75 3.68 6.16 -7.71
C ARG A 75 4.14 6.51 -6.30
N LEU A 76 4.79 7.67 -6.11
CA LEU A 76 5.17 8.16 -4.78
C LEU A 76 3.97 8.41 -3.86
N ILE A 77 2.87 8.94 -4.41
CA ILE A 77 1.63 9.15 -3.64
C ILE A 77 1.05 7.81 -3.18
N ILE A 78 0.98 6.83 -4.10
CA ILE A 78 0.46 5.49 -3.81
C ILE A 78 1.37 4.77 -2.81
N ALA A 79 2.70 4.84 -2.98
CA ALA A 79 3.66 4.27 -2.04
C ALA A 79 3.49 4.85 -0.63
N GLY A 80 3.31 6.17 -0.51
CA GLY A 80 3.01 6.82 0.77
C GLY A 80 1.70 6.32 1.39
N ALA A 81 0.67 6.09 0.58
CA ALA A 81 -0.61 5.55 1.05
C ALA A 81 -0.50 4.09 1.51
N LEU A 82 0.32 3.26 0.84
CA LEU A 82 0.60 1.88 1.25
C LEU A 82 1.37 1.82 2.57
N ILE A 83 2.34 2.72 2.78
CA ILE A 83 3.05 2.83 4.06
C ILE A 83 2.08 3.25 5.18
N ALA A 84 1.21 4.23 4.94
CA ALA A 84 0.19 4.63 5.90
C ALA A 84 -0.76 3.47 6.24
N SER A 85 -1.14 2.67 5.23
CA SER A 85 -1.94 1.47 5.39
C SER A 85 -1.27 0.40 6.26
N GLU A 86 0.05 0.20 6.13
CA GLU A 86 0.79 -0.72 7.00
C GLU A 86 0.84 -0.22 8.45
N ILE A 87 1.02 1.09 8.65
CA ILE A 87 0.93 1.70 9.99
C ILE A 87 -0.46 1.49 10.59
N ASP A 88 -1.54 1.64 9.80
CA ASP A 88 -2.90 1.37 10.27
C ASP A 88 -3.07 -0.09 10.74
N ARG A 89 -2.48 -1.05 10.02
CA ARG A 89 -2.50 -2.48 10.39
C ARG A 89 -1.77 -2.72 11.71
N LEU A 90 -0.56 -2.19 11.85
CA LEU A 90 0.25 -2.32 13.07
C LEU A 90 -0.44 -1.71 14.29
N ASN A 91 -1.02 -0.51 14.13
CA ASN A 91 -1.78 0.14 15.20
C ASN A 91 -2.97 -0.73 15.67
N ASN A 92 -3.66 -1.43 14.76
CA ASN A 92 -4.76 -2.31 15.15
C ASN A 92 -4.27 -3.56 15.89
N LEU A 93 -3.19 -4.18 15.42
CA LEU A 93 -2.60 -5.34 16.11
C LEU A 93 -2.11 -4.98 17.53
N GLU A 94 -1.50 -3.80 17.70
CA GLU A 94 -1.11 -3.31 19.02
C GLU A 94 -2.33 -3.09 19.92
N ASN A 95 -3.42 -2.51 19.41
CA ASN A 95 -4.65 -2.30 20.18
C ASN A 95 -5.34 -3.61 20.58
N GLU A 96 -5.28 -4.66 19.76
CA GLU A 96 -5.83 -5.98 20.09
C GLU A 96 -5.04 -6.69 21.21
N GLN A 97 -3.73 -6.48 21.31
CA GLN A 97 -2.89 -7.08 22.36
C GLN A 97 -3.07 -6.43 23.74
N HIS A 98 -3.64 -5.23 23.80
CA HIS A 98 -3.87 -4.47 25.04
C HIS A 98 -5.31 -4.57 25.58
N ASN A 99 -6.19 -5.31 24.91
CA ASN A 99 -7.57 -5.61 25.36
C ASN A 99 -7.69 -7.06 25.84
#